data_AF-A0A925T3P6-F1
#
_entry.id   AF-A0A925T3P6-F1
#
_cell.length_a   1.000
_cell.length_b   1.000
_cell.length_c   1.000
_cell.angle_alpha   90.00
_cell.angle_beta   90.00
_cell.angle_gamma   90.00
#
_symmetry.space_group_name_H-M   'P 1'
#
loop_
_entity.id
_entity.type
_entity.pdbx_description
1 polymer ?
#
loop_
_entity_poly.entity_id
_entity_poly.type
_entity_poly.pdbx_seq_one_letter_code
_entity_poly.pdbx_strand_id
1 'polypeptide(L)'
;MATVPQGVQDNNQGLGSSKARLIVAVAVIAAIGIYLGYVVHNESLRRDYFVQRLTTGILVLGVVVVLFTLFRNFASVQLPVLTNAVPPVAQGAVVTLAGAAALFWILLGPVKNLMFPPDQLFSGNIYYKIAQPGDPLEPVKGVVVQIPETDQKSQPSGEDGRFTITNLTFHPEDVNALYSGLTYPFEPAKYQHSRYDVIQRPSLPPTTPVISIAPTEWTESGGKCTGVNTSGYTRVALFVLQKSLPTRPGYSTMSIKVNTQSSRIVDAQKEKPDNEGFEDQLPDDRTLARGWSVPAQASQTEVKLTLCLGTKKGGQPPARNDINTGFWFEK
;
A
#
# COMPACT_ATOMS: atom_id res chain seq x y z
N MET A 1 85.95 -37.67 20.64
CA MET A 1 84.56 -37.61 21.13
C MET A 1 84.28 -36.17 21.52
N ALA A 2 83.50 -35.45 20.71
CA ALA A 2 83.16 -34.06 20.94
C ALA A 2 81.71 -33.99 21.44
N THR A 3 81.53 -33.39 22.61
CA THR A 3 80.24 -33.07 23.23
C THR A 3 79.64 -31.86 22.52
N VAL A 4 78.48 -32.04 21.90
CA VAL A 4 77.66 -30.97 21.35
C VAL A 4 76.77 -30.41 22.48
N PRO A 5 76.73 -29.09 22.73
CA PRO A 5 75.81 -28.53 23.71
C PRO A 5 74.39 -28.47 23.14
N GLN A 6 73.43 -28.98 23.93
CA GLN A 6 72.00 -28.89 23.64
C GLN A 6 71.55 -27.43 23.65
N GLY A 7 70.81 -27.06 22.61
CA GLY A 7 70.23 -25.74 22.43
C GLY A 7 69.24 -25.39 23.55
N VAL A 8 69.39 -24.17 24.05
CA VAL A 8 68.42 -23.49 24.90
C VAL A 8 67.17 -23.24 24.05
N GLN A 9 66.08 -23.97 24.33
CA GLN A 9 64.76 -23.66 23.81
C GLN A 9 64.19 -22.45 24.56
N ASP A 10 64.08 -21.32 23.85
CA ASP A 10 63.40 -20.11 24.32
C ASP A 10 61.88 -20.36 24.53
N ASN A 11 61.52 -20.61 25.79
CA ASN A 11 60.13 -20.72 26.26
C ASN A 11 59.48 -19.33 26.53
N ASN A 12 59.63 -18.37 25.61
CA ASN A 12 59.10 -17.00 25.78
C ASN A 12 57.96 -16.61 24.82
N GLN A 13 57.31 -17.57 24.14
CA GLN A 13 56.17 -17.27 23.26
C GLN A 13 54.78 -17.33 23.92
N GLY A 14 54.67 -17.69 25.20
CA GLY A 14 53.37 -17.89 25.87
C GLY A 14 52.67 -16.63 26.40
N LEU A 15 53.42 -15.60 26.81
CA LEU A 15 52.87 -14.49 27.60
C LEU A 15 52.35 -13.31 26.77
N GLY A 16 52.90 -13.08 25.56
CA GLY A 16 52.46 -12.01 24.66
C GLY A 16 51.09 -12.27 24.02
N SER A 17 50.74 -13.54 23.80
CA SER A 17 49.50 -13.93 23.13
C SER A 17 48.26 -13.73 24.00
N SER A 18 48.35 -13.93 25.32
CA SER A 18 47.17 -13.84 26.20
C SER A 18 46.71 -12.40 26.42
N LYS A 19 47.65 -11.45 26.60
CA LYS A 19 47.34 -10.03 26.76
C LYS A 19 46.73 -9.43 25.49
N ALA A 20 47.29 -9.75 24.32
CA ALA A 20 46.76 -9.30 23.03
C ALA A 20 45.32 -9.78 22.81
N ARG A 21 45.02 -11.04 23.16
CA ARG A 21 43.65 -11.61 23.07
C ARG A 21 42.66 -10.93 24.00
N LEU A 22 43.07 -10.61 25.24
CA LEU A 22 42.22 -9.89 26.18
C LEU A 22 41.89 -8.48 25.68
N ILE A 23 42.89 -7.77 25.13
CA ILE A 23 42.70 -6.43 24.55
C ILE A 23 41.71 -6.48 23.38
N VAL A 24 41.84 -7.48 22.49
CA VAL A 24 40.90 -7.67 21.38
C VAL A 24 39.48 -7.95 21.88
N ALA A 25 39.31 -8.81 22.89
CA ALA A 25 38.00 -9.10 23.45
C ALA A 25 37.33 -7.85 24.05
N VAL A 26 38.09 -7.05 24.81
CA VAL A 26 37.59 -5.78 25.38
C VAL A 26 37.21 -4.78 24.29
N ALA A 27 38.02 -4.66 23.24
CA ALA A 27 37.74 -3.78 22.11
C ALA A 27 36.45 -4.19 21.36
N VAL A 28 36.22 -5.49 21.16
CA VAL A 28 34.98 -6.00 20.54
C VAL A 28 33.77 -5.71 21.42
N ILE A 29 33.85 -5.94 22.74
CA ILE A 29 32.75 -5.62 23.66
C ILE A 29 32.44 -4.13 23.66
N ALA A 30 33.47 -3.27 23.66
CA ALA A 30 33.30 -1.83 23.58
C ALA A 30 32.63 -1.40 22.26
N ALA A 31 33.04 -1.97 21.13
CA ALA A 31 32.44 -1.70 19.82
C ALA A 31 30.96 -2.12 19.78
N ILE A 32 30.62 -3.29 20.33
CA ILE A 32 29.22 -3.75 20.44
C ILE A 32 28.43 -2.80 21.34
N GLY A 33 28.98 -2.38 22.48
CA GLY A 33 28.33 -1.44 23.40
C GLY A 33 28.04 -0.08 22.75
N ILE A 34 29.00 0.46 22.00
CA ILE A 34 28.84 1.72 21.25
C ILE A 34 27.76 1.56 20.16
N TYR A 35 27.77 0.46 19.41
CA TYR A 35 26.75 0.17 18.40
C TYR A 35 25.35 0.08 19.02
N LEU A 36 25.21 -0.67 20.12
CA LEU A 36 23.94 -0.78 20.84
C LEU A 36 23.48 0.59 21.37
N GLY A 37 24.38 1.38 21.95
CA GLY A 37 24.06 2.74 22.41
C GLY A 37 23.58 3.63 21.26
N TYR A 38 24.21 3.53 20.10
CA TYR A 38 23.81 4.26 18.89
C TYR A 38 22.42 3.85 18.39
N VAL A 39 22.13 2.54 18.31
CA VAL A 39 20.82 2.01 17.90
C VAL A 39 19.73 2.41 18.90
N VAL A 40 20.02 2.37 20.21
CA VAL A 40 19.07 2.78 21.26
C VAL A 40 18.71 4.26 21.16
N HIS A 41 19.71 5.12 20.87
CA HIS A 41 19.52 6.57 20.82
C HIS A 41 18.81 7.06 19.55
N ASN A 42 18.79 6.25 18.49
CA ASN A 42 18.27 6.64 17.18
C ASN A 42 16.92 5.95 16.88
N GLU A 43 15.82 6.68 17.04
CA GLU A 43 14.46 6.12 16.91
C GLU A 43 14.14 5.54 15.54
N SER A 44 14.73 6.10 14.46
CA SER A 44 14.50 5.64 13.09
C SER A 44 15.08 4.24 12.87
N LEU A 45 16.31 4.01 13.35
CA LEU A 45 16.98 2.71 13.30
C LEU A 45 16.29 1.67 14.17
N ARG A 46 15.69 2.09 15.29
CA ARG A 46 14.97 1.19 16.20
C ARG A 46 13.69 0.60 15.60
N ARG A 47 13.09 1.27 14.62
CA ARG A 47 11.85 0.81 13.95
C ARG A 47 12.11 -0.06 12.73
N ASP A 48 13.34 -0.08 12.23
CA ASP A 48 13.72 -0.88 11.07
C ASP A 48 13.89 -2.36 11.47
N TYR A 49 13.09 -3.22 10.86
CA TYR A 49 13.08 -4.66 11.11
C TYR A 49 14.43 -5.32 10.81
N PHE A 50 15.14 -4.86 9.79
CA PHE A 50 16.46 -5.38 9.44
C PHE A 50 17.48 -5.06 10.53
N VAL A 51 17.46 -3.82 11.04
CA VAL A 51 18.37 -3.37 12.11
C VAL A 51 18.10 -4.15 13.41
N GLN A 52 16.84 -4.43 13.73
CA GLN A 52 16.50 -5.26 14.90
C GLN A 52 17.06 -6.69 14.79
N ARG A 53 16.90 -7.36 13.64
CA ARG A 53 17.46 -8.71 13.41
C ARG A 53 18.99 -8.71 13.45
N LEU A 54 19.63 -7.73 12.82
CA LEU A 54 21.08 -7.58 12.83
C LEU A 54 21.61 -7.36 14.26
N THR A 55 20.97 -6.47 15.01
CA THR A 55 21.32 -6.17 16.41
C THR A 55 21.20 -7.42 17.29
N THR A 56 20.14 -8.21 17.10
CA THR A 56 19.95 -9.49 17.80
C THR A 56 21.06 -10.48 17.48
N GLY A 57 21.41 -10.63 16.21
CA GLY A 57 22.51 -11.50 15.77
C GLY A 57 23.86 -11.10 16.38
N ILE A 58 24.17 -9.80 16.39
CA ILE A 58 25.40 -9.26 16.98
C ILE A 58 25.44 -9.52 18.50
N LEU A 59 24.32 -9.38 19.20
CA LEU A 59 24.24 -9.65 20.63
C LEU A 59 24.47 -11.12 20.97
N VAL A 60 23.83 -12.04 20.24
CA VAL A 60 24.05 -13.48 20.41
C VAL A 60 25.50 -13.83 20.17
N LEU A 61 26.11 -13.31 19.10
CA LEU A 61 27.52 -13.55 18.79
C LEU A 61 28.45 -12.96 19.86
N GLY A 62 28.16 -11.76 20.37
CA GLY A 62 28.89 -11.15 21.48
C GLY A 62 28.85 -11.99 22.75
N VAL A 63 27.67 -12.49 23.13
CA VAL A 63 27.50 -13.39 24.28
C VAL A 63 28.29 -14.68 24.09
N VAL A 64 28.25 -15.28 22.90
CA VAL A 64 29.03 -16.50 22.58
C VAL A 64 30.53 -16.25 22.69
N VAL A 65 31.04 -15.14 22.17
CA VAL A 65 32.47 -14.79 22.25
C VAL A 65 32.91 -14.56 23.70
N VAL A 66 32.11 -13.85 24.49
CA VAL A 66 32.37 -13.62 25.92
C VAL A 66 32.36 -14.95 26.67
N LEU A 67 31.36 -15.79 26.45
CA LEU A 67 31.27 -17.15 27.01
C LEU A 67 32.52 -17.98 26.70
N PHE A 68 32.93 -18.02 25.42
CA PHE A 68 34.07 -18.83 25.00
C PHE A 68 35.40 -18.31 25.57
N THR A 69 35.54 -16.99 25.66
CA THR A 69 36.74 -16.33 26.21
C THR A 69 36.83 -16.53 27.73
N LEU A 70 35.72 -16.40 28.44
CA LEU A 70 35.65 -16.68 29.87
C LEU A 70 35.86 -18.17 30.15
N PHE A 71 35.18 -19.06 29.44
CA PHE A 71 35.30 -20.52 29.65
C PHE A 71 36.76 -20.99 29.56
N ARG A 72 37.50 -20.47 28.57
CA ARG A 72 38.89 -20.86 28.35
C ARG A 72 39.84 -20.30 29.42
N ASN A 73 39.53 -19.14 30.02
CA ASN A 73 40.33 -18.53 31.08
C ASN A 73 39.96 -19.03 32.49
N PHE A 74 38.71 -19.47 32.70
CA PHE A 74 38.19 -19.93 33.99
C PHE A 74 38.22 -21.45 34.17
N ALA A 75 38.63 -22.22 33.15
CA ALA A 75 38.79 -23.68 33.24
C ALA A 75 39.76 -24.14 34.35
N SER A 76 40.61 -23.24 34.87
CA SER A 76 41.57 -23.52 35.94
C SER A 76 41.20 -22.88 37.29
N VAL A 77 40.05 -22.22 37.43
CA VAL A 77 39.66 -21.54 38.67
C VAL A 77 38.95 -22.52 39.60
N GLN A 78 39.63 -22.92 40.68
CA GLN A 78 39.03 -23.68 41.76
C GLN A 78 38.38 -22.74 42.76
N LEU A 79 37.08 -22.92 42.98
CA LEU A 79 36.36 -22.16 44.00
C LEU A 79 36.30 -22.98 45.29
N PRO A 80 36.88 -22.51 46.41
CA PRO A 80 36.88 -23.24 47.68
C PRO A 80 35.49 -23.46 48.27
N VAL A 81 34.48 -22.72 47.80
CA VAL A 81 33.07 -22.86 48.22
C VAL A 81 32.35 -24.02 47.51
N LEU A 82 32.85 -24.45 46.34
CA LEU A 82 32.21 -25.48 45.49
C LEU A 82 32.96 -26.82 45.49
N THR A 83 34.06 -26.92 46.23
CA THR A 83 35.01 -28.05 46.17
C THR A 83 34.41 -29.37 46.61
N ASN A 84 33.37 -29.34 47.44
CA ASN A 84 32.67 -30.53 47.93
C ASN A 84 31.40 -30.88 47.12
N ALA A 85 30.93 -30.00 46.24
CA ALA A 85 29.65 -30.14 45.54
C ALA A 85 29.80 -30.40 44.04
N VAL A 86 30.89 -29.97 43.42
CA VAL A 86 31.09 -30.06 41.96
C VAL A 86 32.54 -30.47 41.65
N PRO A 87 32.78 -31.45 40.75
CA PRO A 87 34.12 -31.83 40.33
C PRO A 87 34.92 -30.63 39.81
N PRO A 88 36.25 -30.55 40.02
CA PRO A 88 37.06 -29.40 39.62
C PRO A 88 36.92 -29.01 38.14
N VAL A 89 36.77 -30.01 37.26
CA VAL A 89 36.58 -29.83 35.81
C VAL A 89 35.24 -29.15 35.48
N ALA A 90 34.22 -29.33 36.33
CA ALA A 90 32.90 -28.76 36.14
C ALA A 90 32.71 -27.39 36.85
N GLN A 91 33.58 -27.03 37.80
CA GLN A 91 33.49 -25.73 38.50
C GLN A 91 33.68 -24.54 37.55
N GLY A 92 34.66 -24.60 36.65
CA GLY A 92 34.87 -23.56 35.64
C GLY A 92 33.67 -23.41 34.69
N ALA A 93 33.01 -24.52 34.35
CA ALA A 93 31.80 -24.50 33.53
C ALA A 93 30.61 -23.84 34.26
N VAL A 94 30.42 -24.14 35.55
CA VAL A 94 29.33 -23.57 36.36
C VAL A 94 29.50 -22.05 36.52
N VAL A 95 30.72 -21.58 36.83
CA VAL A 95 30.99 -20.13 36.95
C VAL A 95 30.76 -19.41 35.63
N THR A 96 31.18 -20.02 34.52
CA THR A 96 31.02 -19.43 33.20
C THR A 96 29.55 -19.38 32.77
N LEU A 97 28.79 -20.45 33.01
CA LEU A 97 27.34 -20.49 32.75
C LEU A 97 26.58 -19.49 33.62
N ALA A 98 26.89 -19.41 34.92
CA ALA A 98 26.26 -18.46 35.83
C ALA A 98 26.60 -17.01 35.46
N GLY A 99 27.86 -16.72 35.16
CA GLY A 99 28.31 -15.41 34.72
C GLY A 99 27.67 -14.98 33.40
N ALA A 100 27.56 -15.90 32.44
CA ALA A 100 26.90 -15.63 31.17
C ALA A 100 25.38 -15.50 31.30
N ALA A 101 24.74 -16.29 32.14
CA ALA A 101 23.31 -16.14 32.44
C ALA A 101 23.02 -14.79 33.11
N ALA A 102 23.87 -14.37 34.06
CA ALA A 102 23.77 -13.06 34.69
C ALA A 102 23.98 -11.92 33.68
N LEU A 103 25.00 -12.03 32.83
CA LEU A 103 25.30 -11.04 31.79
C LEU A 103 24.18 -10.97 30.74
N PHE A 104 23.65 -12.13 30.32
CA PHE A 104 22.50 -12.23 29.44
C PHE A 104 21.27 -11.59 30.06
N TRP A 105 20.99 -11.83 31.35
CA TRP A 105 19.85 -11.24 32.05
C TRP A 105 19.96 -9.71 32.18
N ILE A 106 21.15 -9.20 32.51
CA ILE A 106 21.45 -7.76 32.59
C ILE A 106 21.29 -7.10 31.21
N LEU A 107 21.79 -7.74 30.15
CA LEU A 107 21.65 -7.25 28.79
C LEU A 107 20.21 -7.39 28.25
N LEU A 108 19.44 -8.37 28.72
CA LEU A 108 18.07 -8.59 28.25
C LEU A 108 17.14 -7.45 28.65
N GLY A 109 17.30 -6.84 29.82
CA GLY A 109 16.41 -5.77 30.28
C GLY A 109 16.28 -4.60 29.29
N PRO A 110 17.41 -3.93 28.93
CA PRO A 110 17.40 -2.85 27.95
C PRO A 110 17.04 -3.30 26.53
N VAL A 111 17.46 -4.51 26.14
CA VAL A 111 17.28 -4.99 24.77
C VAL A 111 15.90 -5.62 24.55
N LYS A 112 15.19 -6.05 25.60
CA LYS A 112 13.85 -6.63 25.50
C LYS A 112 12.90 -5.70 24.77
N ASN A 113 12.91 -4.40 25.08
CA ASN A 113 12.05 -3.41 24.41
C ASN A 113 12.49 -3.10 22.97
N LEU A 114 13.67 -3.58 22.57
CA LEU A 114 14.29 -3.44 21.26
C LEU A 114 14.04 -4.67 20.38
N MET A 115 14.11 -5.87 20.96
CA MET A 115 13.78 -7.16 20.33
C MET A 115 12.28 -7.43 20.29
N PHE A 116 11.55 -6.94 21.29
CA PHE A 116 10.12 -7.08 21.44
C PHE A 116 9.53 -5.69 21.67
N PRO A 117 9.34 -4.90 20.60
CA PRO A 117 8.66 -3.62 20.71
C PRO A 117 7.34 -3.82 21.46
N PRO A 118 6.99 -2.93 22.41
CA PRO A 118 5.74 -3.06 23.15
C PRO A 118 4.58 -3.15 22.17
N ASP A 119 3.62 -4.04 22.45
CA ASP A 119 2.47 -4.38 21.61
C ASP A 119 1.94 -3.16 20.87
N GLN A 120 2.36 -3.01 19.62
CA GLN A 120 1.93 -1.92 18.79
C GLN A 120 0.49 -2.17 18.40
N LEU A 121 -0.27 -1.09 18.42
CA LEU A 121 -1.65 -1.08 17.99
C LEU A 121 -1.70 -0.34 16.65
N PHE A 122 -2.21 -1.01 15.63
CA PHE A 122 -2.50 -0.40 14.35
C PHE A 122 -4.02 -0.22 14.24
N SER A 123 -4.48 1.01 14.14
CA SER A 123 -5.91 1.31 14.04
C SER A 123 -6.18 2.44 13.07
N GLY A 124 -7.40 2.47 12.57
CA GLY A 124 -7.92 3.59 11.81
C GLY A 124 -9.36 3.39 11.38
N ASN A 125 -9.81 4.21 10.45
CA ASN A 125 -11.16 4.23 9.91
C ASN A 125 -11.06 4.04 8.39
N ILE A 126 -11.81 3.07 7.88
CA ILE A 126 -11.92 2.79 6.44
C ILE A 126 -13.14 3.52 5.89
N TYR A 127 -12.95 4.21 4.78
CA TYR A 127 -13.96 4.96 4.05
C TYR A 127 -14.05 4.50 2.60
N TYR A 128 -15.19 4.81 1.97
CA TYR A 128 -15.29 4.73 0.53
C TYR A 128 -14.40 5.79 -0.14
N LYS A 129 -13.82 5.45 -1.29
CA LYS A 129 -13.10 6.39 -2.15
C LYS A 129 -13.99 7.58 -2.51
N ILE A 130 -13.42 8.77 -2.37
CA ILE A 130 -14.02 10.03 -2.79
C ILE A 130 -14.02 10.06 -4.33
N ALA A 131 -15.16 10.36 -4.94
CA ALA A 131 -15.27 10.46 -6.39
C ALA A 131 -14.97 11.90 -6.87
N GLN A 132 -15.38 12.90 -6.08
CA GLN A 132 -15.19 14.32 -6.39
C GLN A 132 -14.72 15.12 -5.17
N PRO A 133 -13.90 16.18 -5.37
CA PRO A 133 -13.51 17.08 -4.29
C PRO A 133 -14.74 17.70 -3.61
N GLY A 134 -15.02 17.32 -2.37
CA GLY A 134 -16.17 17.78 -1.59
C GLY A 134 -17.18 16.70 -1.22
N ASP A 135 -17.07 15.48 -1.77
CA ASP A 135 -17.94 14.38 -1.33
C ASP A 135 -17.72 14.08 0.17
N PRO A 136 -18.80 13.76 0.91
CA PRO A 136 -18.66 13.33 2.28
C PRO A 136 -17.90 12.00 2.36
N LEU A 137 -16.96 11.93 3.31
CA LEU A 137 -16.29 10.69 3.71
C LEU A 137 -17.32 9.77 4.39
N GLU A 138 -17.66 8.68 3.72
CA GLU A 138 -18.62 7.69 4.20
C GLU A 138 -17.88 6.46 4.74
N PRO A 139 -18.03 6.13 6.04
CA PRO A 139 -17.34 4.99 6.64
C PRO A 139 -17.87 3.66 6.11
N VAL A 140 -16.99 2.66 6.01
CA VAL A 140 -17.36 1.32 5.52
C VAL A 140 -17.38 0.33 6.67
N LYS A 141 -18.56 -0.24 6.93
CA LYS A 141 -18.78 -1.31 7.90
C LYS A 141 -18.38 -2.68 7.35
N GLY A 142 -17.87 -3.55 8.21
CA GLY A 142 -17.61 -4.97 7.89
C GLY A 142 -16.32 -5.21 7.12
N VAL A 143 -15.42 -4.23 7.04
CA VAL A 143 -14.09 -4.38 6.44
C VAL A 143 -13.17 -5.10 7.41
N VAL A 144 -12.44 -6.10 6.94
CA VAL A 144 -11.38 -6.76 7.71
C VAL A 144 -10.04 -6.29 7.19
N VAL A 145 -9.23 -5.66 8.04
CA VAL A 145 -7.86 -5.25 7.68
C VAL A 145 -6.91 -6.38 8.00
N GLN A 146 -6.03 -6.71 7.05
CA GLN A 146 -5.09 -7.81 7.13
C GLN A 146 -3.67 -7.31 6.85
N ILE A 147 -2.71 -7.75 7.66
CA ILE A 147 -1.28 -7.55 7.39
C ILE A 147 -0.78 -8.76 6.57
N PRO A 148 -0.38 -8.57 5.30
CA PRO A 148 -0.02 -9.68 4.41
C PRO A 148 1.18 -10.49 4.91
N GLU A 149 2.13 -9.85 5.61
CA GLU A 149 3.36 -10.48 6.09
C GLU A 149 3.13 -11.52 7.20
N THR A 150 2.10 -11.31 8.05
CA THR A 150 1.83 -12.14 9.22
C THR A 150 0.47 -12.83 9.21
N ASP A 151 -0.36 -12.55 8.21
CA ASP A 151 -1.77 -12.96 8.12
C ASP A 151 -2.62 -12.52 9.34
N GLN A 152 -2.13 -11.58 10.14
CA GLN A 152 -2.89 -11.02 11.26
C GLN A 152 -4.02 -10.15 10.74
N LYS A 153 -5.20 -10.27 11.37
CA LYS A 153 -6.45 -9.63 10.93
C LYS A 153 -7.09 -8.85 12.05
N SER A 154 -7.73 -7.74 11.69
CA SER A 154 -8.64 -7.02 12.57
C SER A 154 -9.95 -7.78 12.73
N GLN A 155 -10.74 -7.40 13.73
CA GLN A 155 -12.18 -7.65 13.69
C GLN A 155 -12.81 -6.86 12.52
N PRO A 156 -13.97 -7.29 11.99
CA PRO A 156 -14.71 -6.51 11.01
C PRO A 156 -15.02 -5.12 11.55
N SER A 157 -14.86 -4.10 10.71
CA SER A 157 -15.07 -2.70 11.10
C SER A 157 -16.50 -2.40 11.54
N GLY A 158 -16.64 -1.48 12.49
CA GLY A 158 -17.93 -1.01 13.01
C GLY A 158 -18.65 -0.04 12.08
N GLU A 159 -19.76 0.56 12.55
CA GLU A 159 -20.53 1.59 11.83
C GLU A 159 -19.71 2.85 11.52
N ASP A 160 -18.72 3.15 12.35
CA ASP A 160 -17.78 4.25 12.18
C ASP A 160 -16.61 3.90 11.24
N GLY A 161 -16.61 2.69 10.67
CA GLY A 161 -15.54 2.18 9.82
C GLY A 161 -14.25 1.88 10.59
N ARG A 162 -14.26 1.91 11.92
CA ARG A 162 -13.07 1.74 12.73
C ARG A 162 -12.60 0.28 12.74
N PHE A 163 -11.30 0.10 12.61
CA PHE A 163 -10.61 -1.17 12.78
C PHE A 163 -9.44 -1.02 13.75
N THR A 164 -9.05 -2.14 14.36
CA THR A 164 -7.89 -2.24 15.25
C THR A 164 -7.24 -3.61 15.09
N ILE A 165 -5.92 -3.64 14.95
CA ILE A 165 -5.06 -4.81 15.05
C ILE A 165 -4.14 -4.59 16.25
N THR A 166 -4.16 -5.54 17.18
CA THR A 166 -3.38 -5.49 18.43
C THR A 166 -2.23 -6.48 18.39
N ASN A 167 -1.30 -6.36 19.34
CA ASN A 167 -0.17 -7.28 19.52
C ASN A 167 0.76 -7.34 18.30
N LEU A 168 0.97 -6.18 17.66
CA LEU A 168 1.95 -6.07 16.59
C LEU A 168 3.32 -5.85 17.19
N THR A 169 4.30 -6.59 16.70
CA THR A 169 5.72 -6.38 17.09
C THR A 169 6.41 -5.37 16.17
N PHE A 170 5.73 -4.87 15.15
CA PHE A 170 6.22 -3.91 14.17
C PHE A 170 5.09 -3.02 13.67
N HIS A 171 5.43 -1.92 13.02
CA HIS A 171 4.46 -1.12 12.28
C HIS A 171 4.39 -1.68 10.85
N PRO A 172 3.21 -2.11 10.37
CA PRO A 172 3.11 -2.67 9.02
C PRO A 172 3.46 -1.61 7.97
N GLU A 173 4.13 -2.01 6.90
CA GLU A 173 4.40 -1.15 5.73
C GLU A 173 3.31 -1.28 4.67
N ASP A 174 2.71 -2.47 4.57
CA ASP A 174 1.61 -2.78 3.65
C ASP A 174 0.45 -3.43 4.41
N VAL A 175 -0.77 -3.10 3.99
CA VAL A 175 -2.00 -3.69 4.54
C VAL A 175 -3.06 -3.88 3.46
N ASN A 176 -3.90 -4.88 3.66
CA ASN A 176 -5.01 -5.22 2.78
C ASN A 176 -6.33 -4.98 3.51
N ALA A 177 -7.25 -4.23 2.89
CA ALA A 177 -8.64 -4.19 3.30
C ALA A 177 -9.41 -5.28 2.54
N LEU A 178 -10.01 -6.21 3.28
CA LEU A 178 -10.86 -7.27 2.76
C LEU A 178 -12.32 -6.86 2.92
N TYR A 179 -13.05 -6.77 1.81
CA TYR A 179 -14.45 -6.37 1.82
C TYR A 179 -15.21 -7.02 0.66
N SER A 180 -16.35 -7.63 0.95
CA SER A 180 -17.21 -8.28 -0.05
C SER A 180 -16.48 -9.27 -0.98
N GLY A 181 -15.49 -10.01 -0.45
CA GLY A 181 -14.68 -10.97 -1.22
C GLY A 181 -13.59 -10.35 -2.09
N LEU A 182 -13.42 -9.03 -2.07
CA LEU A 182 -12.37 -8.30 -2.76
C LEU A 182 -11.26 -7.88 -1.79
N THR A 183 -10.05 -7.73 -2.32
CA THR A 183 -8.86 -7.29 -1.59
C THR A 183 -8.42 -5.93 -2.12
N TYR A 184 -8.29 -4.96 -1.24
CA TYR A 184 -7.85 -3.61 -1.57
C TYR A 184 -6.55 -3.29 -0.82
N PRO A 185 -5.40 -3.26 -1.51
CA PRO A 185 -4.12 -2.91 -0.87
C PRO A 185 -4.07 -1.40 -0.56
N PHE A 186 -3.48 -1.05 0.57
CA PHE A 186 -3.20 0.34 0.95
C PHE A 186 -1.97 0.45 1.86
N GLU A 187 -1.34 1.62 1.84
CA GLU A 187 -0.18 1.92 2.69
C GLU A 187 -0.64 2.62 3.99
N PRO A 188 -0.16 2.19 5.17
CA PRO A 188 -0.37 2.90 6.42
C PRO A 188 0.19 4.32 6.37
N ALA A 189 -0.65 5.30 6.67
CA ALA A 189 -0.21 6.69 6.67
C ALA A 189 0.69 6.93 7.90
N LYS A 190 1.99 7.15 7.69
CA LYS A 190 2.98 7.37 8.76
C LYS A 190 2.63 8.54 9.70
N TYR A 191 1.82 9.53 9.25
CA TYR A 191 1.58 10.78 9.99
C TYR A 191 0.17 11.39 9.87
N GLN A 192 -0.81 10.74 9.22
CA GLN A 192 -2.12 11.35 8.97
C GLN A 192 -3.28 10.51 9.50
N HIS A 193 -3.85 10.97 10.62
CA HIS A 193 -5.24 10.84 11.10
C HIS A 193 -5.93 9.47 11.07
N SER A 194 -5.23 8.38 10.77
CA SER A 194 -5.79 7.03 10.73
C SER A 194 -7.06 6.93 9.85
N ARG A 195 -7.14 7.70 8.76
CA ARG A 195 -8.28 7.70 7.83
C ARG A 195 -7.83 7.17 6.48
N TYR A 196 -8.57 6.20 5.95
CA TYR A 196 -8.17 5.46 4.76
C TYR A 196 -9.36 5.33 3.79
N ASP A 197 -9.32 6.05 2.67
CA ASP A 197 -10.32 6.03 1.60
C ASP A 197 -9.98 4.94 0.56
N VAL A 198 -10.24 3.69 0.92
CA VAL A 198 -9.70 2.52 0.19
C VAL A 198 -10.77 1.82 -0.64
N ILE A 199 -11.98 1.67 -0.08
CA ILE A 199 -13.01 0.83 -0.68
C ILE A 199 -13.67 1.58 -1.82
N GLN A 200 -13.77 0.95 -2.99
CA GLN A 200 -14.50 1.57 -4.09
C GLN A 200 -16.00 1.61 -3.78
N ARG A 201 -16.62 2.79 -3.90
CA ARG A 201 -18.06 2.93 -3.70
C ARG A 201 -18.77 2.05 -4.73
N PRO A 202 -19.74 1.19 -4.33
CA PRO A 202 -20.52 0.44 -5.30
C PRO A 202 -21.13 1.41 -6.29
N SER A 203 -20.84 1.26 -7.59
CA SER A 203 -21.53 2.04 -8.60
C SER A 203 -23.01 1.68 -8.47
N LEU A 204 -23.82 2.61 -7.97
CA LEU A 204 -25.27 2.43 -7.92
C LEU A 204 -25.69 1.98 -9.32
N PRO A 205 -26.34 0.80 -9.46
CA PRO A 205 -26.86 0.42 -10.75
C PRO A 205 -27.78 1.57 -11.21
N PRO A 206 -27.68 2.01 -12.49
CA PRO A 206 -28.58 3.05 -12.97
C PRO A 206 -30.01 2.60 -12.67
N THR A 207 -30.69 3.35 -11.80
CA THR A 207 -32.01 3.00 -11.25
C THR A 207 -33.08 2.90 -12.34
N THR A 208 -32.76 3.42 -13.53
CA THR A 208 -33.53 3.22 -14.75
C THR A 208 -32.72 2.46 -15.81
N PRO A 209 -33.35 1.47 -16.48
CA PRO A 209 -32.70 0.78 -17.59
C PRO A 209 -32.30 1.82 -18.65
N VAL A 210 -31.06 1.72 -19.13
CA VAL A 210 -30.58 2.52 -20.25
C VAL A 210 -31.36 2.07 -21.50
N ILE A 211 -32.13 2.98 -22.08
CA ILE A 211 -32.86 2.74 -23.31
C ILE A 211 -31.95 3.09 -24.47
N SER A 212 -31.65 2.12 -25.32
CA SER A 212 -30.79 2.31 -26.49
C SER A 212 -31.54 2.99 -27.64
N ILE A 213 -30.88 3.94 -28.29
CA ILE A 213 -31.29 4.55 -29.55
C ILE A 213 -30.50 3.85 -30.67
N ALA A 214 -31.20 3.35 -31.68
CA ALA A 214 -30.58 2.53 -32.71
C ALA A 214 -29.64 3.38 -33.59
N PRO A 215 -28.48 2.84 -34.03
CA PRO A 215 -27.56 3.55 -34.93
C PRO A 215 -28.22 4.06 -36.22
N THR A 216 -29.28 3.38 -36.69
CA THR A 216 -30.05 3.75 -37.88
C THR A 216 -30.83 5.05 -37.74
N GLU A 217 -31.01 5.56 -36.53
CA GLU A 217 -31.72 6.82 -36.26
C GLU A 217 -30.81 8.05 -36.42
N TRP A 218 -29.50 7.83 -36.48
CA TRP A 218 -28.55 8.86 -36.88
C TRP A 218 -28.52 8.99 -38.40
N THR A 219 -28.68 10.23 -38.86
CA THR A 219 -28.57 10.58 -40.27
C THR A 219 -27.25 11.27 -40.53
N GLU A 220 -26.49 10.78 -41.51
CA GLU A 220 -25.29 11.47 -41.97
C GLU A 220 -25.72 12.71 -42.76
N SER A 221 -25.37 13.88 -42.26
CA SER A 221 -25.57 15.13 -42.96
C SER A 221 -24.40 15.35 -43.90
N GLY A 222 -24.67 15.56 -45.19
CA GLY A 222 -23.63 15.89 -46.18
C GLY A 222 -22.89 17.22 -45.92
N GLY A 223 -23.26 17.95 -44.86
CA GLY A 223 -22.56 19.14 -44.39
C GLY A 223 -21.21 18.80 -43.72
N LYS A 224 -20.25 19.72 -43.83
CA LYS A 224 -19.00 19.67 -43.05
C LYS A 224 -19.29 20.10 -41.61
N CYS A 225 -18.52 19.62 -40.64
CA CYS A 225 -18.53 20.16 -39.28
C CYS A 225 -18.03 21.60 -39.29
N THR A 226 -18.94 22.57 -39.32
CA THR A 226 -18.62 24.00 -39.38
C THR A 226 -18.19 24.52 -38.01
N GLY A 227 -17.12 25.31 -37.95
CA GLY A 227 -16.66 25.95 -36.70
C GLY A 227 -15.79 25.07 -35.81
N VAL A 228 -15.44 23.85 -36.24
CA VAL A 228 -14.64 22.89 -35.45
C VAL A 228 -13.25 22.74 -36.04
N ASN A 229 -12.22 22.70 -35.18
CA ASN A 229 -10.86 22.40 -35.62
C ASN A 229 -10.71 20.89 -35.93
N THR A 230 -10.75 20.55 -37.21
CA THR A 230 -10.58 19.17 -37.68
C THR A 230 -9.12 18.81 -38.02
N SER A 231 -8.15 19.66 -37.65
CA SER A 231 -6.72 19.36 -37.89
C SER A 231 -6.31 18.09 -37.15
N GLY A 232 -5.71 17.14 -37.88
CA GLY A 232 -5.32 15.81 -37.36
C GLY A 232 -6.27 14.67 -37.70
N TYR A 233 -7.44 14.95 -38.29
CA TYR A 233 -8.36 13.92 -38.79
C TYR A 233 -8.30 13.83 -40.31
N THR A 234 -8.28 12.61 -40.85
CA THR A 234 -8.22 12.36 -42.29
C THR A 234 -9.61 12.34 -42.93
N ARG A 235 -10.61 11.91 -42.17
CA ARG A 235 -12.02 11.91 -42.57
C ARG A 235 -12.85 12.41 -41.41
N VAL A 236 -13.86 13.22 -41.73
CA VAL A 236 -14.79 13.78 -40.78
C VAL A 236 -16.19 13.70 -41.37
N ALA A 237 -17.17 13.28 -40.57
CA ALA A 237 -18.57 13.21 -40.95
C ALA A 237 -19.45 13.81 -39.86
N LEU A 238 -20.52 14.49 -40.28
CA LEU A 238 -21.51 15.08 -39.39
C LEU A 238 -22.73 14.16 -39.32
N PHE A 239 -23.10 13.76 -38.11
CA PHE A 239 -24.31 12.97 -37.86
C PHE A 239 -25.32 13.80 -37.08
N VAL A 240 -26.59 13.66 -37.44
CA VAL A 240 -27.70 14.36 -36.80
C VAL A 240 -28.71 13.34 -36.30
N LEU A 241 -29.09 13.46 -35.03
CA LEU A 241 -30.18 12.74 -34.40
C LEU A 241 -31.30 13.73 -34.12
N GLN A 242 -32.48 13.49 -34.69
CA GLN A 242 -33.69 14.21 -34.33
C GLN A 242 -34.77 13.20 -33.96
N LYS A 243 -35.14 13.15 -32.68
CA LYS A 243 -36.08 12.15 -32.16
C LYS A 243 -36.88 12.67 -30.97
N SER A 244 -38.16 12.30 -30.91
CA SER A 244 -38.98 12.46 -29.71
C SER A 244 -38.76 11.26 -28.78
N LEU A 245 -38.20 11.52 -27.60
CA LEU A 245 -37.98 10.49 -26.59
C LEU A 245 -39.14 10.49 -25.59
N PRO A 246 -39.64 9.32 -25.18
CA PRO A 246 -40.69 9.23 -24.17
C PRO A 246 -40.17 9.77 -22.84
N THR A 247 -41.04 10.38 -22.03
CA THR A 247 -40.70 10.75 -20.65
C THR A 247 -41.41 9.84 -19.66
N ARG A 248 -40.88 9.76 -18.43
CA ARG A 248 -41.49 8.97 -17.35
C ARG A 248 -42.04 9.90 -16.26
N PRO A 249 -43.30 9.73 -15.83
CA PRO A 249 -43.83 10.47 -14.69
C PRO A 249 -42.95 10.29 -13.45
N GLY A 250 -42.68 11.37 -12.72
CA GLY A 250 -41.87 11.35 -11.50
C GLY A 250 -40.36 11.45 -11.70
N TYR A 251 -39.89 11.77 -12.91
CA TYR A 251 -38.49 12.08 -13.20
C TYR A 251 -38.39 13.52 -13.72
N SER A 252 -37.44 14.29 -13.19
CA SER A 252 -37.22 15.69 -13.56
C SER A 252 -36.30 15.82 -14.78
N THR A 253 -35.38 14.86 -14.93
CA THR A 253 -34.26 14.94 -15.88
C THR A 253 -34.10 13.63 -16.64
N MET A 254 -33.73 13.72 -17.91
CA MET A 254 -33.37 12.62 -18.79
C MET A 254 -31.93 12.82 -19.25
N SER A 255 -31.06 11.88 -18.92
CA SER A 255 -29.65 11.91 -19.32
C SER A 255 -29.47 11.09 -20.58
N ILE A 256 -28.74 11.63 -21.56
CA ILE A 256 -28.43 11.03 -22.85
C ILE A 256 -26.93 10.90 -22.95
N LYS A 257 -26.42 9.72 -23.31
CA LYS A 257 -25.00 9.47 -23.56
C LYS A 257 -24.79 8.88 -24.94
N VAL A 258 -23.80 9.41 -25.62
CA VAL A 258 -23.29 8.93 -26.89
C VAL A 258 -21.88 8.43 -26.68
N ASN A 259 -21.61 7.20 -27.09
CA ASN A 259 -20.29 6.61 -27.14
C ASN A 259 -19.96 6.23 -28.57
N THR A 260 -18.67 6.25 -28.90
CA THR A 260 -18.15 5.82 -30.19
C THR A 260 -17.16 4.68 -30.03
N GLN A 261 -17.14 3.74 -30.99
CA GLN A 261 -16.25 2.57 -30.92
C GLN A 261 -14.88 2.84 -31.53
N SER A 262 -14.87 3.30 -32.78
CA SER A 262 -13.66 3.42 -33.61
C SER A 262 -13.33 4.88 -33.99
N SER A 263 -14.37 5.69 -34.11
CA SER A 263 -14.29 7.11 -34.44
C SER A 263 -14.13 7.97 -33.20
N ARG A 264 -13.51 9.15 -33.32
CA ARG A 264 -13.38 10.11 -32.22
C ARG A 264 -14.42 11.21 -32.37
N ILE A 265 -15.04 11.60 -31.26
CA ILE A 265 -15.95 12.75 -31.20
C ILE A 265 -15.09 14.02 -31.24
N VAL A 266 -15.18 14.73 -32.37
CA VAL A 266 -14.46 15.98 -32.63
C VAL A 266 -15.25 17.18 -32.08
N ASP A 267 -16.57 17.11 -32.22
CA ASP A 267 -17.51 18.06 -31.61
C ASP A 267 -18.86 17.36 -31.41
N ALA A 268 -19.64 17.84 -30.45
CA ALA A 268 -20.99 17.34 -30.21
C ALA A 268 -21.84 18.44 -29.62
N GLN A 269 -22.97 18.74 -30.25
CA GLN A 269 -23.85 19.82 -29.84
C GLN A 269 -25.27 19.30 -29.65
N LYS A 270 -25.98 19.95 -28.74
CA LYS A 270 -27.41 19.76 -28.52
C LYS A 270 -28.10 21.01 -29.01
N GLU A 271 -28.91 20.86 -30.06
CA GLU A 271 -29.69 21.95 -30.64
C GLU A 271 -31.06 22.10 -29.99
N LYS A 272 -31.65 21.01 -29.47
CA LYS A 272 -32.92 21.04 -28.75
C LYS A 272 -32.93 20.06 -27.56
N PRO A 273 -33.61 20.40 -26.46
CA PRO A 273 -34.29 21.66 -26.17
C PRO A 273 -33.33 22.83 -25.89
N ASP A 274 -33.79 24.06 -26.18
CA ASP A 274 -33.02 25.32 -26.14
C ASP A 274 -32.63 25.78 -24.72
N ASN A 275 -33.00 25.02 -23.68
CA ASN A 275 -32.76 25.43 -22.30
C ASN A 275 -31.26 25.33 -21.92
N GLU A 276 -30.74 26.40 -21.32
CA GLU A 276 -29.33 26.65 -20.98
C GLU A 276 -28.73 25.83 -19.81
N GLY A 277 -29.46 24.88 -19.22
CA GLY A 277 -28.97 24.14 -18.05
C GLY A 277 -28.30 22.82 -18.40
N PHE A 278 -27.02 22.80 -18.78
CA PHE A 278 -26.27 21.55 -18.97
C PHE A 278 -24.91 21.57 -18.30
N GLU A 279 -24.70 20.56 -17.45
CA GLU A 279 -23.40 20.17 -16.92
C GLU A 279 -22.89 19.00 -17.77
N ASP A 280 -21.75 19.20 -18.43
CA ASP A 280 -21.01 18.16 -19.14
C ASP A 280 -20.49 17.15 -18.10
N GLN A 281 -21.21 16.05 -17.86
CA GLN A 281 -20.64 14.93 -17.10
C GLN A 281 -19.55 14.26 -17.93
N LEU A 282 -18.30 14.64 -17.64
CA LEU A 282 -17.10 14.29 -18.40
C LEU A 282 -16.43 13.03 -17.83
N PRO A 283 -16.24 11.96 -18.64
CA PRO A 283 -15.17 11.00 -18.41
C PRO A 283 -13.83 11.55 -18.97
N ASP A 284 -12.72 11.13 -18.36
CA ASP A 284 -11.33 11.59 -18.63
C ASP A 284 -10.85 11.46 -20.10
N ASP A 285 -11.51 10.67 -20.95
CA ASP A 285 -11.21 10.61 -22.40
C ASP A 285 -12.32 11.30 -23.23
N ARG A 286 -12.19 12.62 -23.36
CA ARG A 286 -13.09 13.56 -24.06
C ARG A 286 -13.42 13.20 -25.52
N THR A 287 -12.76 12.20 -26.07
CA THR A 287 -12.79 11.91 -27.51
C THR A 287 -13.63 10.69 -27.88
N LEU A 288 -14.15 9.91 -26.92
CA LEU A 288 -14.95 8.71 -27.21
C LEU A 288 -16.38 8.76 -26.71
N ALA A 289 -16.68 9.62 -25.74
CA ALA A 289 -17.99 9.72 -25.12
C ALA A 289 -18.42 11.17 -24.88
N ARG A 290 -19.72 11.44 -25.06
CA ARG A 290 -20.37 12.71 -24.72
C ARG A 290 -21.74 12.48 -24.10
N GLY A 291 -22.15 13.36 -23.20
CA GLY A 291 -23.43 13.25 -22.50
C GLY A 291 -24.12 14.59 -22.31
N TRP A 292 -25.44 14.54 -22.15
CA TRP A 292 -26.32 15.70 -21.96
C TRP A 292 -27.46 15.34 -21.00
N SER A 293 -27.88 16.26 -20.12
CA SER A 293 -29.01 16.11 -19.20
C SER A 293 -30.20 17.01 -19.57
N VAL A 294 -31.21 16.47 -20.25
CA VAL A 294 -32.38 17.22 -20.73
C VAL A 294 -33.56 17.19 -19.75
N PRO A 295 -34.30 18.30 -19.58
CA PRO A 295 -35.50 18.31 -18.75
C PRO A 295 -36.56 17.36 -19.33
N ALA A 296 -37.14 16.52 -18.48
CA ALA A 296 -38.22 15.64 -18.86
C ALA A 296 -39.55 16.43 -18.92
N GLN A 297 -40.10 16.61 -20.12
CA GLN A 297 -41.42 17.23 -20.30
C GLN A 297 -42.56 16.24 -20.02
N ALA A 298 -43.80 16.72 -19.92
CA ALA A 298 -44.94 15.94 -19.41
C ALA A 298 -45.31 14.68 -20.20
N SER A 299 -44.91 14.55 -21.47
CA SER A 299 -45.25 13.40 -22.31
C SER A 299 -44.09 12.90 -23.20
N GLN A 300 -43.39 13.82 -23.86
CA GLN A 300 -42.23 13.52 -24.70
C GLN A 300 -41.27 14.72 -24.67
N THR A 301 -39.97 14.45 -24.81
CA THR A 301 -38.95 15.49 -25.00
C THR A 301 -38.40 15.35 -26.42
N GLU A 302 -38.53 16.40 -27.23
CA GLU A 302 -37.87 16.48 -28.55
C GLU A 302 -36.38 16.73 -28.32
N VAL A 303 -35.56 15.84 -28.87
CA VAL A 303 -34.10 15.93 -28.80
C VAL A 303 -33.55 16.09 -30.20
N LYS A 304 -32.70 17.11 -30.38
CA LYS A 304 -31.92 17.30 -31.60
C LYS A 304 -30.44 17.40 -31.22
N LEU A 305 -29.65 16.41 -31.62
CA LEU A 305 -28.21 16.34 -31.38
C LEU A 305 -27.46 16.36 -32.71
N THR A 306 -26.31 17.02 -32.71
CA THR A 306 -25.34 16.95 -33.79
C THR A 306 -24.03 16.39 -33.25
N LEU A 307 -23.43 15.50 -34.02
CA LEU A 307 -22.21 14.79 -33.65
C LEU A 307 -21.23 14.84 -34.81
N CYS A 308 -20.08 15.47 -34.59
CA CYS A 308 -18.99 15.49 -35.52
C CYS A 308 -18.01 14.36 -35.17
N LEU A 309 -17.87 13.39 -36.07
CA LEU A 309 -16.95 12.27 -35.89
C LEU A 309 -15.76 12.38 -36.82
N GLY A 310 -14.57 12.13 -36.29
CA GLY A 310 -13.31 12.16 -37.03
C GLY A 310 -12.52 10.88 -36.84
N THR A 311 -11.85 10.43 -37.91
CA THR A 311 -10.89 9.32 -37.85
C THR A 311 -9.50 9.77 -38.26
N LYS A 312 -8.49 9.23 -37.56
CA LYS A 312 -7.07 9.49 -37.86
C LYS A 312 -6.63 8.69 -39.10
N LYS A 313 -5.46 9.03 -39.64
CA LYS A 313 -4.89 8.40 -40.85
C LYS A 313 -4.83 6.88 -40.68
N GLY A 314 -5.40 6.15 -41.65
CA GLY A 314 -5.47 4.68 -41.63
C GLY A 314 -6.70 4.09 -40.94
N GLY A 315 -7.55 4.92 -40.31
CA GLY A 315 -8.82 4.49 -39.73
C GLY A 315 -9.92 4.31 -40.79
N GLN A 316 -10.93 3.52 -40.45
CA GLN A 316 -12.15 3.42 -41.25
C GLN A 316 -12.89 4.78 -41.27
N PRO A 317 -13.69 5.07 -42.31
CA PRO A 317 -14.53 6.26 -42.33
C PRO A 317 -15.53 6.20 -41.17
N PRO A 318 -15.83 7.34 -40.52
CA PRO A 318 -16.86 7.34 -39.49
C PRO A 318 -18.18 6.82 -40.06
N ALA A 319 -18.80 5.87 -39.35
CA ALA A 319 -20.06 5.27 -39.76
C ALA A 319 -21.09 5.42 -38.65
N ARG A 320 -22.38 5.47 -39.01
CA ARG A 320 -23.48 5.50 -38.03
C ARG A 320 -23.41 4.33 -37.04
N ASN A 321 -22.97 3.15 -37.49
CA ASN A 321 -22.82 1.96 -36.65
C ASN A 321 -21.73 2.10 -35.57
N ASP A 322 -20.85 3.10 -35.68
CA ASP A 322 -19.89 3.41 -34.62
C ASP A 322 -20.55 4.11 -33.44
N ILE A 323 -21.76 4.65 -33.61
CA ILE A 323 -22.47 5.48 -32.63
C ILE A 323 -23.37 4.61 -31.76
N ASN A 324 -23.07 4.56 -30.47
CA ASN A 324 -23.91 3.93 -29.46
C ASN A 324 -24.54 5.02 -28.59
N THR A 325 -25.85 5.18 -28.71
CA THR A 325 -26.59 6.18 -27.95
C THR A 325 -27.54 5.49 -26.97
N GLY A 326 -27.52 5.93 -25.73
CA GLY A 326 -28.43 5.48 -24.69
C GLY A 326 -28.96 6.66 -23.89
N PHE A 327 -30.16 6.51 -23.34
CA PHE A 327 -30.71 7.49 -22.40
C PHE A 327 -31.33 6.82 -21.19
N TRP A 328 -31.38 7.53 -20.06
CA TRP A 328 -31.98 7.09 -18.81
C TRP A 328 -32.59 8.29 -18.07
N PHE A 329 -33.33 8.03 -17.00
CA PHE A 329 -34.02 9.09 -16.25
C PHE A 329 -33.43 9.22 -14.85
N GLU A 330 -33.28 10.46 -14.40
CA GLU A 330 -32.82 10.82 -13.07
C GLU A 330 -33.97 11.51 -12.33
N LYS A 331 -34.18 11.12 -11.07
CA LYS A 331 -35.27 11.66 -10.25
C LYS A 331 -34.91 13.05 -9.75
#